data_AF-A0A1C7F8K7-F1
#
_entry.id   AF-A0A1C7F8K7-F1
#
_cell.length_a   1.000
_cell.length_b   1.000
_cell.length_c   1.000
_cell.angle_alpha   90.00
_cell.angle_beta   90.00
_cell.angle_gamma   90.00
#
_symmetry.space_group_name_H-M   'P 1'
#
loop_
_entity.id
_entity.type
_entity.pdbx_description
1 polymer ?
#
loop_
_entity_poly.entity_id
_entity_poly.type
_entity_poly.pdbx_seq_one_letter_code
_entity_poly.pdbx_strand_id
1 'polypeptide(L)'
;MDATYEQWIKQGYNRVQAKQWIEELTSIFPSVKQGERLTYITDGERGYFEFSPNAKSTQALGTIDDEQLNDAFLAIWLSPKTEYADLRRNLIGQTK
;
A
#
# COMPACT_ATOMS: atom_id res chain seq x y z
N MET A 1 -8.33 -6.93 -1.12
CA MET A 1 -7.09 -7.42 -0.49
C MET A 1 -6.38 -8.49 -1.32
N ASP A 2 -7.10 -9.23 -2.17
CA ASP A 2 -6.52 -10.29 -3.00
C ASP A 2 -5.42 -9.79 -3.94
N ALA A 3 -5.65 -8.65 -4.62
CA ALA A 3 -4.65 -8.07 -5.53
C ALA A 3 -3.33 -7.73 -4.82
N THR A 4 -3.38 -7.17 -3.61
CA THR A 4 -2.19 -6.87 -2.78
C THR A 4 -1.40 -8.15 -2.48
N TYR A 5 -2.09 -9.19 -2.05
CA TYR A 5 -1.47 -10.49 -1.78
C TYR A 5 -0.82 -11.09 -3.04
N GLU A 6 -1.53 -11.08 -4.16
CA GLU A 6 -1.01 -11.58 -5.43
C GLU A 6 0.25 -10.83 -5.89
N GLN A 7 0.28 -9.51 -5.75
CA GLN A 7 1.47 -8.71 -6.06
C GLN A 7 2.68 -9.15 -5.23
N TRP A 8 2.50 -9.37 -3.92
CA TRP A 8 3.58 -9.88 -3.07
C TRP A 8 4.06 -11.26 -3.49
N ILE A 9 3.16 -12.18 -3.83
CA ILE A 9 3.57 -13.51 -4.30
C ILE A 9 4.36 -13.42 -5.61
N LYS A 10 3.93 -12.57 -6.55
CA LYS A 10 4.65 -12.36 -7.82
C LYS A 10 6.03 -11.74 -7.61
N GLN A 11 6.17 -10.85 -6.64
CA GLN A 11 7.46 -10.22 -6.30
C GLN A 11 8.40 -11.14 -5.52
N GLY A 12 7.91 -12.27 -5.02
CA GLY A 12 8.68 -13.33 -4.35
C GLY A 12 8.63 -13.29 -2.82
N TYR A 13 7.66 -12.58 -2.24
CA TYR A 13 7.49 -12.55 -0.79
C TYR A 13 6.98 -13.89 -0.25
N ASN A 14 7.28 -14.15 1.03
CA ASN A 14 6.85 -15.36 1.72
C ASN A 14 5.31 -15.38 1.88
N ARG A 15 4.67 -16.48 1.51
CA ARG A 15 3.20 -16.64 1.57
C ARG A 15 2.61 -16.53 2.98
N VAL A 16 3.31 -17.03 4.00
CA VAL A 16 2.84 -17.00 5.39
C VAL A 16 2.90 -15.57 5.92
N GLN A 17 4.03 -14.90 5.73
CA GLN A 17 4.21 -13.52 6.14
C GLN A 17 3.25 -12.57 5.40
N ALA A 18 3.12 -12.74 4.08
CA ALA A 18 2.18 -11.98 3.27
C ALA A 18 0.73 -12.14 3.76
N LYS A 19 0.32 -13.33 4.23
CA LYS A 19 -1.02 -13.51 4.82
C LYS A 19 -1.20 -12.75 6.12
N GLN A 20 -0.22 -12.78 7.01
CA GLN A 20 -0.27 -12.02 8.28
C GLN A 20 -0.41 -10.52 8.02
N TRP A 21 0.37 -10.00 7.07
CA TRP A 21 0.27 -8.61 6.64
C TRP A 21 -1.09 -8.27 6.01
N ILE A 22 -1.69 -9.18 5.23
CA ILE A 22 -3.06 -8.96 4.73
C ILE A 22 -4.07 -8.87 5.87
N GLU A 23 -3.95 -9.70 6.90
CA GLU A 23 -4.85 -9.65 8.06
C GLU A 23 -4.74 -8.28 8.77
N GLU A 24 -3.52 -7.78 8.96
CA GLU A 24 -3.26 -6.47 9.56
C GLU A 24 -3.83 -5.32 8.70
N LEU A 25 -3.54 -5.31 7.39
CA LEU A 25 -4.10 -4.33 6.46
C LEU A 25 -5.63 -4.36 6.42
N THR A 26 -6.23 -5.55 6.47
CA THR A 26 -7.69 -5.73 6.44
C THR A 26 -8.34 -5.15 7.69
N SER A 27 -7.67 -5.16 8.83
CA SER A 27 -8.16 -4.53 10.05
C SER A 27 -8.20 -3.01 9.97
N ILE A 28 -7.40 -2.39 9.10
CA ILE A 28 -7.29 -0.93 8.97
C ILE A 28 -8.13 -0.39 7.80
N PHE A 29 -8.21 -1.14 6.70
CA PHE A 29 -8.84 -0.67 5.47
C PHE A 29 -10.37 -0.56 5.60
N PRO A 30 -10.94 0.63 5.34
CA PRO A 30 -12.38 0.76 5.20
C PRO A 30 -12.84 0.22 3.84
N SER A 31 -14.16 0.05 3.70
CA SER A 31 -14.77 -0.22 2.40
C SER A 31 -14.74 1.03 1.52
N VAL A 32 -13.74 1.16 0.65
CA VAL A 32 -13.57 2.30 -0.27
C VAL A 32 -14.41 2.10 -1.54
N LYS A 33 -15.17 3.12 -1.93
CA LYS A 33 -15.99 3.17 -3.15
C LYS A 33 -15.40 4.11 -4.19
N GLN A 34 -15.90 4.02 -5.42
CA GLN A 34 -15.51 4.93 -6.49
C GLN A 34 -15.80 6.39 -6.11
N GLY A 35 -14.80 7.26 -6.25
CA GLY A 35 -14.88 8.67 -5.87
C GLY A 35 -14.37 8.97 -4.46
N GLU A 36 -14.18 7.95 -3.63
CA GLU A 36 -13.50 8.06 -2.34
C GLU A 36 -12.00 7.82 -2.52
N ARG A 37 -11.19 8.34 -1.59
CA ARG A 37 -9.74 8.25 -1.65
C ARG A 37 -9.18 7.66 -0.36
N LEU A 38 -8.27 6.71 -0.52
CA LEU A 38 -7.45 6.18 0.56
C LEU A 38 -6.00 6.58 0.28
N THR A 39 -5.37 7.23 1.24
CA THR A 39 -3.99 7.73 1.16
C THR A 39 -3.14 6.98 2.17
N TYR A 40 -1.97 6.52 1.74
CA TYR A 40 -0.96 5.97 2.63
C TYR A 40 0.20 6.97 2.76
N ILE A 41 0.57 7.31 3.99
CA ILE A 41 1.62 8.28 4.32
C ILE A 41 2.65 7.57 5.18
N THR A 42 3.93 7.71 4.87
CA THR A 42 5.02 6.98 5.53
C THR A 42 6.29 7.83 5.58
N ASP A 43 7.08 7.65 6.62
CA ASP A 43 8.42 8.24 6.78
C ASP A 43 9.55 7.33 6.27
N GLY A 44 9.21 6.12 5.82
CA GLY A 44 10.15 5.10 5.38
C GLY A 44 10.32 3.96 6.38
N GLU A 45 10.03 4.16 7.66
CA GLU A 45 10.04 3.11 8.68
C GLU A 45 8.62 2.73 9.09
N ARG A 46 7.73 3.72 9.21
CA ARG A 46 6.35 3.55 9.65
C ARG A 46 5.41 4.36 8.79
N GLY A 47 4.15 3.98 8.77
CA GLY A 47 3.14 4.71 8.03
C GLY A 47 1.77 4.70 8.66
N TYR A 48 0.85 5.42 8.04
CA TYR A 48 -0.55 5.48 8.43
C TYR A 48 -1.46 5.72 7.25
N PHE A 49 -2.71 5.29 7.40
CA PHE A 49 -3.74 5.50 6.40
C PHE A 49 -4.65 6.65 6.76
N GLU A 50 -4.96 7.45 5.74
CA GLU A 50 -6.00 8.47 5.76
C GLU A 50 -7.07 8.14 4.74
N PHE A 51 -8.33 8.20 5.16
CA PHE A 51 -9.49 8.03 4.30
C PHE A 51 -10.20 9.36 4.09
N SER A 52 -10.31 9.78 2.82
CA SER A 52 -11.13 10.91 2.40
C SER A 52 -12.36 10.39 1.65
N PRO A 53 -13.54 10.28 2.28
CA PRO A 53 -14.77 9.92 1.57
C PRO A 53 -15.24 11.01 0.59
N ASN A 54 -14.72 12.24 0.73
CA ASN A 54 -14.97 13.35 -0.18
C ASN A 54 -13.84 14.39 -0.08
N ALA A 55 -13.87 15.42 -0.93
CA ALA A 55 -12.84 16.46 -0.99
C ALA A 55 -12.73 17.36 0.27
N LYS A 56 -13.69 17.30 1.20
CA LYS A 56 -13.77 18.19 2.36
C LYS A 56 -13.49 17.49 3.69
N SER A 57 -13.42 16.15 3.70
CA SER A 57 -13.30 15.36 4.92
C SER A 57 -12.18 14.35 4.77
N THR A 58 -11.31 14.27 5.78
CA THR A 58 -10.26 13.25 5.89
C THR A 58 -10.28 12.70 7.30
N GLN A 59 -10.16 11.39 7.43
CA GLN A 59 -10.15 10.67 8.69
C GLN A 59 -8.90 9.78 8.73
N ALA A 60 -8.12 9.87 9.82
CA ALA A 60 -7.06 8.91 10.09
C ALA A 60 -7.68 7.55 10.47
N LEU A 61 -7.16 6.47 9.90
CA LEU A 61 -7.66 5.12 10.12
C LEU A 61 -6.80 4.35 11.13
N GLY A 62 -5.56 4.05 10.75
CA GLY A 62 -4.62 3.24 11.53
C GLY A 62 -3.20 3.33 11.01
N THR A 63 -2.25 2.85 11.80
CA THR A 63 -0.81 2.88 11.54
C THR A 63 -0.31 1.50 11.11
N ILE A 64 0.82 1.50 10.40
CA ILE A 64 1.69 0.35 10.17
C ILE A 64 3.00 0.69 10.89
N ASP A 65 3.30 -0.03 11.97
CA ASP A 65 4.53 0.13 12.75
C ASP A 65 5.60 -0.93 12.37
N ASP A 66 5.22 -1.99 11.63
CA ASP A 66 6.15 -2.97 11.06
C ASP A 66 6.82 -2.42 9.79
N GLU A 67 8.11 -2.14 9.89
CA GLU A 67 8.94 -1.66 8.78
C GLU A 67 8.91 -2.61 7.58
N GLN A 68 8.91 -3.93 7.80
CA GLN A 68 8.87 -4.90 6.70
C GLN A 68 7.52 -4.85 5.96
N LEU A 69 6.43 -4.64 6.69
CA LEU A 69 5.12 -4.42 6.07
C LEU A 69 5.08 -3.08 5.32
N ASN A 70 5.61 -2.01 5.92
CA ASN A 70 5.71 -0.70 5.28
C ASN A 70 6.43 -0.80 3.93
N ASP A 71 7.60 -1.44 3.91
CA ASP A 71 8.40 -1.67 2.70
C ASP A 71 7.69 -2.57 1.69
N ALA A 72 7.10 -3.69 2.16
CA ALA A 72 6.37 -4.60 1.29
C ALA A 72 5.18 -3.91 0.63
N PHE A 73 4.48 -3.04 1.35
CA PHE A 73 3.35 -2.31 0.82
C PHE A 73 3.78 -1.29 -0.26
N LEU A 74 4.83 -0.52 -0.01
CA LEU A 74 5.40 0.42 -1.01
C LEU A 74 5.96 -0.31 -2.24
N ALA A 75 6.54 -1.50 -2.05
CA ALA A 75 7.12 -2.30 -3.11
C ALA A 75 6.10 -2.67 -4.20
N ILE A 76 4.80 -2.67 -3.91
CA ILE A 76 3.75 -2.88 -4.92
C ILE A 76 3.91 -1.91 -6.10
N TRP A 77 4.31 -0.67 -5.84
CA TRP A 77 4.48 0.36 -6.88
C TRP A 77 5.94 0.71 -7.17
N LEU A 78 6.82 0.64 -6.17
CA LEU A 78 8.19 1.14 -6.28
C LEU A 78 9.21 0.04 -6.63
N SER A 79 8.88 -1.22 -6.40
CA SER A 79 9.78 -2.34 -6.68
C SER A 79 10.14 -2.42 -8.15
N PRO A 80 11.39 -2.72 -8.53
CA PRO A 80 11.73 -3.00 -9.93
C PRO A 80 10.98 -4.21 -10.50
N LYS A 81 10.39 -5.05 -9.66
CA LYS A 81 9.56 -6.21 -10.04
C LYS A 81 8.06 -5.89 -10.14
N THR A 82 7.66 -4.63 -9.95
CA THR A 82 6.25 -4.23 -10.06
C THR A 82 5.72 -4.46 -11.47
N GLU A 83 4.46 -4.89 -11.58
CA GLU A 83 3.74 -4.94 -12.86
C GLU A 83 3.34 -3.54 -13.36
N TYR A 84 3.46 -2.51 -12.51
CA TYR A 84 3.11 -1.12 -12.82
C TYR A 84 4.34 -0.30 -13.27
N ALA A 85 5.08 -0.79 -14.26
CA ALA A 85 6.36 -0.20 -14.68
C ALA A 85 6.28 1.29 -15.05
N ASP A 86 5.19 1.73 -15.67
CA ASP A 86 4.99 3.13 -16.06
C ASP A 86 4.75 4.03 -14.85
N LEU A 87 3.88 3.59 -13.94
CA LEU A 87 3.61 4.28 -12.68
C LEU A 87 4.88 4.40 -11.84
N ARG A 88 5.67 3.32 -11.75
CA ARG A 88 6.95 3.33 -11.05
C ARG A 88 7.87 4.43 -11.57
N ARG A 89 8.06 4.51 -12.91
CA ARG A 89 8.96 5.52 -13.51
C ARG A 89 8.55 6.94 -13.14
N ASN A 90 7.25 7.23 -13.11
CA ASN A 90 6.74 8.53 -12.68
C ASN A 90 7.01 8.80 -11.19
N LEU A 91 6.80 7.80 -10.33
CA LEU A 91 7.01 7.94 -8.87
C LEU A 91 8.48 8.16 -8.48
N ILE A 92 9.44 7.55 -9.22
CA ILE A 92 10.87 7.68 -8.93
C ILE A 92 11.57 8.78 -9.76
N GLY A 93 10.80 9.64 -10.45
CA GLY A 93 11.36 10.74 -11.25
C GLY A 93 12.14 10.30 -12.50
N GLN A 94 11.93 9.07 -12.99
CA GLN A 94 12.44 8.59 -14.29
C GLN A 94 11.51 8.99 -15.44
N THR A 95 10.93 10.19 -15.37
CA THR A 95 10.29 10.83 -16.53
C THR A 95 11.40 11.32 -17.45
N LYS A 96 11.42 10.79 -18.66
CA LYS A 96 12.34 11.18 -19.72
C LYS A 96 11.92 12.50 -20.35
#